data_AF-A0A5C3LC69-F1
#
_entry.id   AF-A0A5C3LC69-F1
#
_cell.length_a   1.000
_cell.length_b   1.000
_cell.length_c   1.000
_cell.angle_alpha   90.00
_cell.angle_beta   90.00
_cell.angle_gamma   90.00
#
_symmetry.space_group_name_H-M   'P 1'
#
loop_
_entity.id
_entity.type
_entity.pdbx_description
1 polymer ?
#
loop_
_entity_poly.entity_id
_entity_poly.type
_entity_poly.pdbx_seq_one_letter_code
_entity_poly.pdbx_strand_id
1 'polypeptide(L)'
;VRGQTSLYIPGFEPVPVSADIVGIDEQGRTTWRLQKGASTPGITPRVDFIGTATLVEEDRGVSFTYSNSEAGFAIGQQCTFSDDFAVCTIIAQGSTATQTEIVSRVEVQGGRTLTSTSSEGGLSSSSSAYGSPLPTSLPGTNPQVVPTSNVPSSTSSALGDGSTSLWLLVSLFPVFYLVQSLSWPFRGVC
;
A
#
# COMPACT_ATOMS: atom_id res chain seq x y z
N VAL A 1 -8.56 26.79 -10.92
CA VAL A 1 -8.05 26.22 -9.65
C VAL A 1 -8.24 24.72 -9.74
N ARG A 2 -7.16 23.92 -9.76
CA ARG A 2 -7.30 22.47 -9.62
C ARG A 2 -7.55 22.17 -8.14
N GLY A 3 -8.43 21.22 -7.82
CA GLY A 3 -8.63 20.81 -6.44
C GLY A 3 -7.32 20.31 -5.86
N GLN A 4 -6.90 20.86 -4.72
CA GLN A 4 -5.88 20.24 -3.89
C GLN A 4 -6.52 19.02 -3.24
N THR A 5 -5.85 17.88 -3.30
CA THR A 5 -6.22 16.70 -2.51
C THR A 5 -5.04 16.31 -1.64
N SER A 6 -5.32 15.66 -0.51
CA SER A 6 -4.32 15.32 0.50
C SER A 6 -4.22 13.80 0.58
N LEU A 7 -3.11 13.25 0.11
CA LEU A 7 -2.88 11.80 0.09
C LEU A 7 -1.87 11.44 1.17
N TYR A 8 -2.11 10.34 1.87
CA TYR A 8 -1.09 9.71 2.69
C TYR A 8 -0.22 8.82 1.79
N ILE A 9 1.08 9.11 1.71
CA ILE A 9 2.04 8.38 0.87
C ILE A 9 3.03 7.69 1.82
N PRO A 10 3.02 6.35 1.92
CA PRO A 10 3.82 5.65 2.90
C PRO A 10 5.33 5.83 2.69
N GLY A 11 6.09 6.05 3.76
CA GLY A 11 7.55 6.17 3.70
C GLY A 11 8.09 7.37 2.91
N PHE A 12 7.25 8.34 2.55
CA PHE A 12 7.64 9.54 1.83
C PHE A 12 7.74 10.75 2.76
N GLU A 13 8.86 11.46 2.66
CA GLU A 13 8.97 12.82 3.19
C GLU A 13 8.10 13.79 2.36
N PRO A 14 7.58 14.88 2.93
CA PRO A 14 6.81 15.88 2.21
C PRO A 14 7.62 16.50 1.06
N VAL A 15 7.39 16.00 -0.15
CA VAL A 15 7.95 16.53 -1.40
C VAL A 15 6.80 16.86 -2.35
N PRO A 16 6.98 17.79 -3.31
CA PRO A 16 5.97 18.04 -4.32
C PRO A 16 5.72 16.78 -5.17
N VAL A 17 4.52 16.21 -5.04
CA VAL A 17 4.05 15.06 -5.84
C VAL A 17 2.84 15.48 -6.68
N SER A 18 2.80 15.00 -7.92
CA SER A 18 1.61 15.10 -8.77
C SER A 18 0.88 13.76 -8.75
N ALA A 19 -0.44 13.79 -8.66
CA ALA A 19 -1.27 12.59 -8.62
C ALA A 19 -2.36 12.65 -9.68
N ASP A 20 -2.35 11.71 -10.63
CA ASP A 20 -3.44 11.55 -11.60
C ASP A 20 -4.42 10.47 -11.12
N ILE A 21 -5.73 10.72 -11.24
CA ILE A 21 -6.73 9.67 -11.01
C ILE A 21 -6.68 8.71 -12.20
N VAL A 22 -6.39 7.44 -11.93
CA VAL A 22 -6.43 6.34 -12.90
C VAL A 22 -7.86 5.82 -13.06
N GLY A 23 -8.57 5.71 -11.94
CA GLY A 23 -9.95 5.21 -11.92
C GLY A 23 -10.47 5.05 -10.50
N ILE A 24 -11.77 4.76 -10.42
CA ILE A 24 -12.46 4.36 -9.18
C ILE A 24 -13.00 2.97 -9.45
N ASP A 25 -12.72 2.02 -8.56
CA ASP A 25 -13.21 0.64 -8.73
C ASP A 25 -14.68 0.47 -8.29
N GLU A 26 -15.22 -0.74 -8.46
CA GLU A 26 -16.60 -1.08 -8.08
C GLU A 26 -16.85 -0.93 -6.57
N GLN A 27 -15.80 -0.97 -5.76
CA GLN A 27 -15.84 -0.81 -4.31
C GLN A 27 -15.69 0.67 -3.89
N GLY A 28 -15.56 1.60 -4.84
CA GLY A 28 -15.41 3.03 -4.58
C GLY A 28 -14.00 3.45 -4.18
N ARG A 29 -12.99 2.57 -4.33
CA ARG A 29 -11.58 2.90 -4.04
C ARG A 29 -10.98 3.68 -5.20
N THR A 30 -10.31 4.78 -4.88
CA THR A 30 -9.65 5.60 -5.89
C THR A 30 -8.23 5.11 -6.12
N THR A 31 -7.89 4.84 -7.38
CA THR A 31 -6.54 4.52 -7.82
C THR A 31 -5.86 5.76 -8.37
N TRP A 32 -4.72 6.09 -7.78
CA TRP A 32 -3.89 7.23 -8.12
C TRP A 32 -2.59 6.77 -8.76
N ARG A 33 -2.16 7.46 -9.82
CA ARG A 33 -0.82 7.34 -10.37
C ARG A 33 -0.01 8.53 -9.89
N LEU A 34 1.03 8.27 -9.10
CA LEU A 34 1.90 9.29 -8.55
C LEU A 34 3.13 9.47 -9.43
N GLN A 35 3.51 10.73 -9.62
CA GLN A 35 4.64 11.16 -10.42
C GLN A 35 5.38 12.30 -9.74
N LYS A 36 6.61 12.57 -10.19
CA LYS A 36 7.37 13.75 -9.77
C LYS A 36 6.53 15.01 -9.97
N GLY A 37 6.32 15.78 -8.90
CA GLY A 37 5.67 17.08 -8.98
C GLY A 37 6.58 18.15 -9.59
N ALA A 38 6.00 19.31 -9.91
CA ALA A 38 6.79 20.45 -10.32
C ALA A 38 7.73 20.89 -9.19
N SER A 39 9.03 21.03 -9.48
CA SER A 39 10.00 21.52 -8.50
C SER A 39 9.66 22.97 -8.13
N THR A 40 9.52 23.22 -6.82
CA THR A 40 9.41 24.57 -6.29
C THR A 40 10.80 25.22 -6.34
N PRO A 41 10.96 26.42 -6.95
CA PRO A 41 12.24 27.12 -6.95
C PRO A 41 12.77 27.31 -5.52
N GLY A 42 14.05 26.96 -5.30
CA GLY A 42 14.70 27.10 -3.99
C GLY A 42 14.58 25.90 -3.05
N ILE A 43 13.82 24.86 -3.41
CA ILE A 43 13.81 23.57 -2.70
C ILE A 43 14.47 22.53 -3.61
N THR A 44 15.71 22.16 -3.29
CA THR A 44 16.35 20.99 -3.91
C THR A 44 15.82 19.75 -3.20
N PRO A 45 14.98 18.91 -3.84
CA PRO A 45 14.56 17.68 -3.23
C PRO A 45 15.79 16.81 -2.95
N ARG A 46 15.85 16.18 -1.77
CA ARG A 46 16.96 15.28 -1.44
C ARG A 46 17.00 14.04 -2.33
N VAL A 47 15.84 13.65 -2.87
CA VAL A 47 15.68 12.46 -3.70
C VAL A 47 14.75 12.77 -4.87
N ASP A 48 15.16 12.37 -6.06
CA ASP A 48 14.31 12.44 -7.24
C ASP A 48 13.33 11.25 -7.25
N PHE A 49 12.08 11.51 -7.61
CA PHE A 49 11.08 10.47 -7.84
C PHE A 49 11.37 9.82 -9.20
N ILE A 50 12.12 8.71 -9.21
CA ILE A 50 12.54 7.98 -10.42
C ILE A 50 11.71 6.71 -10.57
N GLY A 51 10.61 6.79 -11.30
CA GLY A 51 9.75 5.63 -11.56
C GLY A 51 8.28 6.03 -11.62
N THR A 52 7.41 5.04 -11.45
CA THR A 52 5.97 5.25 -11.30
C THR A 52 5.52 4.61 -10.01
N ALA A 53 4.68 5.32 -9.25
CA ALA A 53 3.96 4.69 -8.16
C ALA A 53 2.45 4.68 -8.42
N THR A 54 1.81 3.64 -7.94
CA THR A 54 0.36 3.49 -7.90
C THR A 54 -0.07 3.44 -6.45
N LEU A 55 -1.08 4.23 -6.10
CA LEU A 55 -1.64 4.30 -4.77
C LEU A 55 -3.14 4.05 -4.85
N VAL A 56 -3.62 3.03 -4.13
CA VAL A 56 -5.04 2.70 -4.01
C VAL A 56 -5.49 3.10 -2.62
N GLU A 57 -6.38 4.09 -2.55
CA GLU A 57 -6.94 4.57 -1.29
C GLU A 57 -8.10 3.69 -0.85
N GLU A 58 -8.04 3.20 0.38
CA GLU A 58 -9.06 2.35 1.00
C GLU A 58 -9.65 3.06 2.24
N ASP A 59 -10.83 2.63 2.68
CA ASP A 59 -11.52 3.24 3.84
C ASP A 59 -10.67 3.24 5.13
N ARG A 60 -9.89 2.17 5.32
CA ARG A 60 -9.05 1.97 6.52
C ARG A 60 -7.58 1.79 6.21
N GLY A 61 -7.13 2.16 5.01
CA GLY A 61 -5.76 1.88 4.61
C GLY A 61 -5.38 2.41 3.24
N VAL A 62 -4.20 1.99 2.82
CA VAL A 62 -3.69 2.30 1.49
C VAL A 62 -2.85 1.13 0.98
N SER A 63 -2.98 0.83 -0.31
CA SER A 63 -2.05 -0.06 -1.02
C SER A 63 -1.20 0.78 -1.96
N PHE A 64 0.11 0.71 -1.76
CA PHE A 64 1.11 1.45 -2.52
C PHE A 64 2.00 0.47 -3.27
N THR A 65 2.23 0.74 -4.55
CA THR A 65 3.18 -0.01 -5.37
C THR A 65 4.09 0.97 -6.08
N TYR A 66 5.39 0.78 -5.95
CA TYR A 66 6.39 1.56 -6.65
C TYR A 66 7.20 0.64 -7.56
N SER A 67 7.43 1.08 -8.79
CA SER A 67 8.28 0.38 -9.73
C SER A 67 9.31 1.33 -10.34
N ASN A 68 10.56 0.88 -10.35
CA ASN A 68 11.64 1.53 -11.06
C ASN A 68 12.24 0.51 -12.04
N SER A 69 11.90 0.68 -13.32
CA SER A 69 12.37 -0.19 -14.39
C SER A 69 13.85 -0.01 -14.71
N GLU A 70 14.41 1.17 -14.45
CA GLU A 70 15.84 1.47 -14.69
C GLU A 70 16.72 0.74 -13.68
N ALA A 71 16.28 0.69 -12.42
CA ALA A 71 16.96 -0.03 -11.35
C ALA A 71 16.52 -1.50 -11.21
N GLY A 72 15.49 -1.92 -11.96
CA GLY A 72 15.03 -3.31 -11.99
C GLY A 72 14.39 -3.82 -10.69
N PHE A 73 13.71 -2.95 -9.94
CA PHE A 73 13.04 -3.34 -8.70
C PHE A 73 11.60 -2.81 -8.59
N ALA A 74 10.80 -3.52 -7.80
CA ALA A 74 9.46 -3.13 -7.42
C ALA A 74 9.27 -3.32 -5.91
N ILE A 75 8.51 -2.41 -5.31
CA ILE A 75 8.16 -2.41 -3.89
C ILE A 75 6.64 -2.37 -3.81
N GLY A 76 6.06 -3.31 -3.06
CA GLY A 76 4.66 -3.25 -2.63
C GLY A 76 4.60 -2.87 -1.16
N GLN A 77 3.63 -2.07 -0.76
CA GLN A 77 3.40 -1.69 0.62
C GLN A 77 1.90 -1.63 0.88
N GLN A 78 1.45 -2.30 1.94
CA GLN A 78 0.06 -2.23 2.38
C GLN A 78 0.03 -1.68 3.80
N CYS A 79 -0.70 -0.59 4.00
CA CYS A 79 -0.83 0.08 5.28
C CYS A 79 -2.27 0.02 5.77
N THR A 80 -2.44 -0.28 7.06
CA THR A 80 -3.73 -0.17 7.76
C THR A 80 -3.65 0.98 8.74
N PHE A 81 -4.66 1.83 8.75
CA PHE A 81 -4.77 2.96 9.67
C PHE A 81 -5.38 2.53 11.00
N SER A 82 -4.71 2.93 12.08
CA SER A 82 -5.17 2.81 13.46
C SER A 82 -4.91 4.14 14.15
N ASP A 83 -5.97 4.91 14.38
CA ASP A 83 -5.90 6.27 14.92
C ASP A 83 -5.00 7.17 14.06
N ASP A 84 -3.92 7.71 14.65
CA ASP A 84 -2.94 8.57 13.96
C ASP A 84 -1.75 7.78 13.38
N PHE A 85 -1.79 6.45 13.45
CA PHE A 85 -0.70 5.58 13.00
C PHE A 85 -1.12 4.73 11.80
N ALA A 86 -0.15 4.47 10.94
CA ALA A 86 -0.25 3.49 9.88
C ALA A 86 0.70 2.34 10.17
N VAL A 87 0.16 1.12 10.19
CA VAL A 87 0.96 -0.11 10.27
C VAL A 87 1.11 -0.65 8.86
N CYS A 88 2.32 -0.52 8.31
CA CYS A 88 2.65 -0.84 6.95
C CYS A 88 3.43 -2.14 6.85
N THR A 89 3.02 -3.03 5.95
CA THR A 89 3.77 -4.21 5.54
C THR A 89 4.37 -3.96 4.16
N ILE A 90 5.69 -3.98 4.09
CA ILE A 90 6.50 -3.71 2.89
C ILE A 90 6.97 -5.05 2.34
N ILE A 91 6.79 -5.25 1.05
CA ILE A 91 7.24 -6.42 0.30
C ILE A 91 8.17 -5.93 -0.81
N ALA A 92 9.43 -6.34 -0.75
CA ALA A 92 10.44 -5.99 -1.75
C ALA A 92 11.32 -7.21 -2.02
N GLN A 93 11.47 -7.58 -3.29
CA GLN A 93 12.35 -8.70 -3.72
C GLN A 93 12.12 -10.01 -2.93
N GLY A 94 10.86 -10.33 -2.61
CA GLY A 94 10.49 -11.53 -1.86
C GLY A 94 10.74 -11.47 -0.35
N SER A 95 11.24 -10.34 0.17
CA SER A 95 11.36 -10.08 1.61
C SER A 95 10.19 -9.25 2.11
N THR A 96 9.75 -9.51 3.34
CA THR A 96 8.67 -8.78 4.00
C THR A 96 9.17 -8.13 5.28
N ALA A 97 8.82 -6.87 5.49
CA ALA A 97 9.08 -6.12 6.72
C ALA A 97 7.83 -5.36 7.15
N THR A 98 7.68 -5.12 8.46
CA THR A 98 6.59 -4.30 9.00
C THR A 98 7.18 -3.04 9.63
N GLN A 99 6.54 -1.91 9.39
CA GLN A 99 6.90 -0.61 9.95
C GLN A 99 5.64 0.12 10.42
N THR A 100 5.74 0.82 11.53
CA THR A 100 4.71 1.75 11.98
C THR A 100 5.19 3.17 11.75
N GLU A 101 4.34 4.00 11.15
CA GLU A 101 4.60 5.43 10.92
C GLU A 101 3.39 6.28 11.33
N ILE A 102 3.62 7.59 11.51
CA ILE A 102 2.56 8.55 11.78
C ILE A 102 1.88 8.89 10.45
N VAL A 103 0.56 8.95 10.42
CA VAL A 103 -0.21 9.32 9.23
C VAL A 103 0.02 10.80 8.93
N SER A 104 0.89 11.07 7.95
CA SER A 104 1.13 12.40 7.41
C SER A 104 0.60 12.50 5.99
N ARG A 105 -0.35 13.41 5.76
CA ARG A 105 -0.94 13.64 4.43
C ARG A 105 -0.18 14.75 3.71
N VAL A 106 0.20 14.49 2.48
CA VAL A 106 0.87 15.44 1.60
C VAL A 106 -0.15 16.02 0.64
N GLU A 107 -0.13 17.34 0.48
CA GLU A 107 -0.90 18.00 -0.58
C GLU A 107 -0.31 17.61 -1.93
N VAL A 108 -1.12 16.92 -2.74
CA VAL A 108 -0.74 16.59 -4.11
C VAL A 108 -1.40 17.56 -5.08
N GLN A 109 -0.65 17.93 -6.11
CA GLN A 109 -1.22 18.71 -7.19
C GLN A 109 -2.15 17.80 -7.98
N GLY A 110 -3.46 18.08 -7.92
CA GLY A 110 -4.47 17.34 -8.65
C GLY A 110 -4.12 17.25 -10.13
N GLY A 111 -3.87 16.03 -10.59
CA GLY A 111 -3.65 15.67 -11.97
C GLY A 111 -4.95 15.66 -12.77
N ARG A 112 -4.85 15.45 -14.08
CA ARG A 112 -6.05 15.27 -14.92
C ARG A 112 -6.61 13.89 -14.58
N THR A 113 -7.93 13.75 -14.46
CA THR A 113 -8.55 12.42 -14.50
C THR A 113 -8.14 11.79 -15.82
N LEU A 114 -7.39 10.70 -15.77
CA LEU A 114 -7.13 9.91 -16.95
C LEU A 114 -8.46 9.24 -17.26
N THR A 115 -9.15 9.71 -18.31
CA THR A 115 -10.23 8.93 -18.87
C THR A 115 -9.59 7.63 -19.33
N SER A 116 -9.84 6.55 -18.61
CA SER A 116 -9.52 5.21 -19.04
C SER A 116 -10.28 4.99 -20.34
N THR A 117 -9.60 5.21 -21.46
CA THR A 117 -10.10 4.76 -22.75
C THR A 117 -10.09 3.24 -22.65
N SER A 118 -11.23 2.67 -22.25
CA SER A 118 -11.52 1.27 -22.48
C SER A 118 -11.29 1.04 -23.97
N SER A 119 -10.21 0.34 -24.33
CA SER A 119 -10.12 -0.27 -25.65
C SER A 119 -11.24 -1.29 -25.74
N GLU A 120 -12.43 -0.84 -26.13
CA GLU A 120 -13.45 -1.68 -26.73
C GLU A 120 -12.82 -2.23 -28.01
N GLY A 121 -12.25 -3.43 -27.91
CA GLY A 121 -12.00 -4.26 -29.07
C GLY A 121 -13.34 -4.50 -29.76
N GLY A 122 -13.58 -3.76 -30.84
CA GLY A 122 -14.73 -3.96 -31.70
C GLY A 122 -14.76 -5.40 -32.23
N LEU A 123 -15.59 -6.23 -31.62
CA LEU A 123 -15.99 -7.51 -32.17
C LEU A 123 -17.23 -7.27 -33.03
N SER A 124 -17.03 -7.40 -34.35
CA SER A 124 -18.09 -7.35 -35.35
C SER A 124 -19.19 -8.37 -35.03
N SER A 125 -20.39 -7.85 -34.83
CA SER A 125 -21.64 -8.60 -34.73
C SER A 125 -22.00 -9.24 -36.07
N SER A 126 -22.08 -10.58 -36.11
CA SER A 126 -22.91 -11.31 -37.06
C SER A 126 -24.01 -12.07 -36.30
N SER A 127 -25.24 -11.70 -36.62
CA SER A 127 -26.49 -12.18 -36.04
C SER A 127 -26.93 -13.51 -36.66
N SER A 128 -27.24 -14.51 -35.82
CA SER A 128 -28.15 -15.60 -36.16
C SER A 128 -28.93 -16.04 -34.92
N ALA A 129 -30.25 -15.87 -34.95
CA ALA A 129 -31.18 -16.32 -33.92
C ALA A 129 -31.54 -17.81 -34.09
N TYR A 130 -31.76 -18.53 -32.98
CA TYR A 130 -32.90 -19.41 -32.64
C TYR A 130 -32.48 -20.53 -31.67
N GLY A 131 -33.27 -20.75 -30.61
CA GLY A 131 -33.28 -22.04 -29.89
C GLY A 131 -33.41 -21.95 -28.37
N SER A 132 -34.64 -21.86 -27.86
CA SER A 132 -35.05 -22.33 -26.52
C SER A 132 -34.84 -23.86 -26.45
N PRO A 133 -34.38 -24.50 -25.34
CA PRO A 133 -35.22 -24.70 -24.15
C PRO A 133 -34.53 -24.94 -22.77
N LEU A 134 -35.40 -24.93 -21.74
CA LEU A 134 -35.44 -25.71 -20.49
C LEU A 134 -34.59 -25.29 -19.25
N PRO A 135 -35.23 -25.05 -18.08
CA PRO A 135 -34.54 -24.91 -16.80
C PRO A 135 -34.30 -26.27 -16.14
N THR A 136 -33.03 -26.62 -15.91
CA THR A 136 -32.65 -27.75 -15.06
C THR A 136 -32.25 -27.23 -13.68
N SER A 137 -33.13 -27.39 -12.71
CA SER A 137 -32.85 -27.26 -11.28
C SER A 137 -31.95 -28.41 -10.81
N LEU A 138 -30.84 -28.10 -10.15
CA LEU A 138 -30.03 -29.06 -9.39
C LEU A 138 -29.87 -28.60 -7.92
N PRO A 139 -30.02 -29.52 -6.95
CA PRO A 139 -29.98 -29.23 -5.51
C PRO A 139 -28.59 -29.44 -4.89
N GLY A 140 -28.32 -28.70 -3.80
CA GLY A 140 -27.35 -29.05 -2.75
C GLY A 140 -25.88 -28.86 -3.13
N THR A 141 -25.04 -28.24 -2.32
CA THR A 141 -24.65 -28.78 -1.01
C THR A 141 -23.94 -27.68 -0.22
N ASN A 142 -24.36 -27.52 1.02
CA ASN A 142 -23.84 -26.61 2.02
C ASN A 142 -22.71 -27.30 2.80
N PRO A 143 -21.43 -26.87 2.73
CA PRO A 143 -20.47 -27.17 3.77
C PRO A 143 -20.50 -26.05 4.82
N GLN A 144 -21.20 -26.35 5.91
CA GLN A 144 -21.09 -25.67 7.20
C GLN A 144 -19.64 -25.72 7.67
N VAL A 145 -18.92 -24.60 7.58
CA VAL A 145 -17.61 -24.46 8.21
C VAL A 145 -17.81 -24.16 9.69
N VAL A 146 -17.36 -25.11 10.51
CA VAL A 146 -17.36 -25.07 11.97
C VAL A 146 -16.40 -23.97 12.45
N PRO A 147 -16.80 -23.08 13.37
CA PRO A 147 -15.86 -22.18 14.03
C PRO A 147 -15.04 -22.96 15.06
N THR A 148 -13.75 -23.15 14.80
CA THR A 148 -12.81 -23.67 15.79
C THR A 148 -12.49 -22.55 16.79
N SER A 149 -13.03 -22.69 17.99
CA SER A 149 -12.76 -21.82 19.13
C SER A 149 -11.39 -22.17 19.73
N ASN A 150 -10.38 -21.33 19.51
CA ASN A 150 -9.10 -21.45 20.19
C ASN A 150 -9.19 -20.70 21.54
N VAL A 151 -9.38 -21.49 22.59
CA VAL A 151 -9.30 -21.04 24.00
C VAL A 151 -7.83 -20.70 24.32
N PRO A 152 -7.51 -19.49 24.83
CA PRO A 152 -6.18 -19.20 25.35
C PRO A 152 -6.00 -19.86 26.73
N SER A 153 -4.98 -20.71 26.85
CA SER A 153 -4.53 -21.27 28.13
C SER A 153 -3.83 -20.19 28.95
N SER A 154 -4.53 -19.70 29.97
CA SER A 154 -3.95 -18.92 31.05
C SER A 154 -2.95 -19.76 31.84
N THR A 155 -1.66 -19.43 31.71
CA THR A 155 -0.60 -19.98 32.56
C THR A 155 -0.26 -18.91 33.59
N SER A 156 -0.84 -19.06 34.77
CA SER A 156 -0.52 -18.28 35.96
C SER A 156 0.69 -18.91 36.67
N SER A 157 1.45 -18.05 37.36
CA SER A 157 2.41 -18.32 38.45
C SER A 157 3.89 -18.25 38.06
N ALA A 158 4.56 -17.18 38.50
CA ALA A 158 5.49 -17.26 39.63
C ALA A 158 5.94 -15.86 40.05
N LEU A 159 5.63 -15.51 41.30
CA LEU A 159 6.31 -14.45 42.05
C LEU A 159 7.76 -14.89 42.26
N GLY A 160 8.70 -14.13 41.71
CA GLY A 160 10.14 -14.30 41.90
C GLY A 160 10.76 -12.96 42.25
N ASP A 161 10.64 -12.62 43.54
CA ASP A 161 11.41 -11.57 44.19
C ASP A 161 12.89 -12.02 44.24
N GLY A 162 13.82 -11.18 43.77
CA GLY A 162 15.22 -11.55 43.78
C GLY A 162 16.14 -10.75 42.87
N SER A 163 16.58 -9.61 43.39
CA SER A 163 18.00 -9.23 43.39
C SER A 163 18.74 -9.02 42.06
N THR A 164 19.00 -7.73 41.78
CA THR A 164 20.27 -7.19 41.27
C THR A 164 20.94 -7.92 40.09
N SER A 165 20.84 -7.40 38.88
CA SER A 165 22.03 -7.14 38.06
C SER A 165 21.73 -6.64 36.66
N LEU A 166 22.54 -5.65 36.28
CA LEU A 166 22.94 -5.26 34.93
C LEU A 166 21.86 -4.80 33.96
N TRP A 167 21.92 -3.49 33.72
CA TRP A 167 21.64 -2.79 32.47
C TRP A 167 21.99 -3.63 31.23
N LEU A 168 21.06 -4.47 30.78
CA LEU A 168 20.98 -4.90 29.40
C LEU A 168 20.05 -3.92 28.70
N LEU A 169 20.64 -2.82 28.24
CA LEU A 169 20.14 -2.10 27.07
C LEU A 169 20.12 -3.12 25.93
N VAL A 170 18.99 -3.81 25.78
CA VAL A 170 18.73 -4.69 24.64
C VAL A 170 18.71 -3.80 23.41
N SER A 171 19.82 -3.87 22.69
CA SER A 171 20.11 -3.27 21.41
C SER A 171 19.19 -3.84 20.32
N LEU A 172 17.93 -3.41 20.31
CA LEU A 172 17.03 -3.57 19.15
C LEU A 172 17.29 -2.50 18.06
N PHE A 173 18.47 -1.88 18.06
CA PHE A 173 18.88 -0.83 17.12
C PHE A 173 19.84 -1.25 15.98
N PRO A 174 19.89 -2.52 15.49
CA PRO A 174 20.47 -2.75 14.16
C PRO A 174 19.47 -3.22 13.09
N VAL A 175 18.31 -3.78 13.45
CA VAL A 175 17.34 -4.26 12.43
C VAL A 175 16.60 -3.11 11.77
N PHE A 176 16.27 -2.06 12.53
CA PHE A 176 15.65 -0.85 11.96
C PHE A 176 16.58 -0.14 10.97
N TYR A 177 17.90 -0.10 11.23
CA TYR A 177 18.86 0.53 10.32
C TYR A 177 19.09 -0.29 9.06
N LEU A 178 19.06 -1.63 9.13
CA LEU A 178 19.23 -2.47 7.95
C LEU A 178 18.02 -2.35 7.01
N VAL A 179 16.78 -2.37 7.55
CA VAL A 179 15.57 -2.19 6.72
C VAL A 179 15.47 -0.76 6.19
N GLN A 180 15.84 0.28 6.95
CA GLN A 180 15.89 1.65 6.41
C GLN A 180 16.97 1.83 5.33
N SER A 181 18.07 1.07 5.40
CA SER A 181 19.13 1.09 4.39
C SER A 181 18.82 0.23 3.16
N LEU A 182 17.90 -0.74 3.28
CA LEU A 182 17.47 -1.63 2.19
C LEU A 182 16.18 -1.16 1.50
N SER A 183 15.25 -0.53 2.23
CA SER A 183 14.07 0.12 1.64
C SER A 183 14.44 1.37 0.86
N TRP A 184 15.60 1.98 1.14
CA TRP A 184 16.16 3.07 0.33
C TRP A 184 17.69 2.96 0.31
N PRO A 185 18.32 2.52 -0.80
CA PRO A 185 19.79 2.49 -0.92
C PRO A 185 20.44 3.90 -0.97
N PHE A 186 19.70 4.99 -0.72
CA PHE A 186 20.16 6.36 -0.96
C PHE A 186 20.64 7.13 0.27
N ARG A 187 20.86 6.46 1.41
CA ARG A 187 21.38 7.15 2.62
C ARG A 187 22.91 7.25 2.70
N GLY A 188 23.64 7.04 1.60
CA GLY A 188 25.08 7.23 1.52
C GLY A 188 25.53 7.79 0.18
N VAL A 189 26.37 8.83 0.27
CA VAL A 189 27.16 9.50 -0.81
C VAL A 189 26.47 10.66 -1.53
N CYS A 190 26.58 11.85 -0.92
CA CYS A 190 27.10 13.10 -1.52
C CYS A 190 27.65 13.97 -0.39
#